data_AF-A0A6B2DR92-F1
#
_entry.id   AF-A0A6B2DR92-F1
#
_cell.length_a   1.000
_cell.length_b   1.000
_cell.length_c   1.000
_cell.angle_alpha   90.00
_cell.angle_beta   90.00
_cell.angle_gamma   90.00
#
_symmetry.space_group_name_H-M   'P 1'
#
loop_
_entity.id
_entity.type
_entity.pdbx_description
1 polymer ?
#
loop_
_entity_poly.entity_id
_entity_poly.type
_entity_poly.pdbx_seq_one_letter_code
_entity_poly.pdbx_strand_id
1 'polypeptide(L)'
;TLGTLADSAGDAAEARERLRQAERKARDAGALNTEIRATYFLALSHDDQGEFAEALAHAARGVARAEEAGLSWSVYGLELRARQLMLRYLMGDWPDESAGRAGRGVSSAVAARILAIWSLFLVARGRFDEAAKLVAGQRQHWTADMQIPLAVGGAGIELAYWRGEHAEAVRRAEDLIGWLERIEPGLLAGIRVAALGVSAAAALAASAR
;
A
#
# COMPACT_ATOMS: atom_id res chain seq x y z
N THR A 1 -8.29 -8.22 17.98
CA THR A 1 -9.59 -7.94 18.64
C THR A 1 -10.58 -8.99 18.16
N LEU A 2 -11.74 -9.22 18.80
CA LEU A 2 -12.69 -10.22 18.29
C LEU A 2 -13.09 -9.99 16.80
N GLY A 3 -13.13 -8.73 16.36
CA GLY A 3 -13.36 -8.38 14.95
C GLY A 3 -12.31 -8.95 13.99
N THR A 4 -11.02 -8.98 14.35
CA THR A 4 -9.98 -9.55 13.47
C THR A 4 -10.08 -11.07 13.35
N LEU A 5 -10.69 -11.74 14.34
CA LEU A 5 -10.93 -13.19 14.29
C LEU A 5 -12.13 -13.52 13.40
N ALA A 6 -13.19 -12.72 13.43
CA ALA A 6 -14.35 -12.89 12.54
C ALA A 6 -13.98 -12.61 11.07
N ASP A 7 -13.14 -11.60 10.81
CA ASP A 7 -12.64 -11.27 9.46
C ASP A 7 -11.82 -12.44 8.91
N SER A 8 -10.94 -13.02 9.75
CA SER A 8 -10.16 -14.21 9.41
C SER A 8 -11.02 -15.46 9.19
N ALA A 9 -12.23 -15.51 9.76
CA ALA A 9 -13.20 -16.58 9.56
C ALA A 9 -14.13 -16.34 8.34
N GLY A 10 -13.95 -15.23 7.61
CA GLY A 10 -14.76 -14.89 6.43
C GLY A 10 -16.10 -14.21 6.74
N ASP A 11 -16.37 -13.82 7.99
CA ASP A 11 -17.57 -13.05 8.35
C ASP A 11 -17.23 -11.56 8.49
N ALA A 12 -17.03 -10.92 7.33
CA ALA A 12 -16.71 -9.49 7.25
C ALA A 12 -17.83 -8.62 7.86
N ALA A 13 -19.09 -9.05 7.78
CA ALA A 13 -20.21 -8.30 8.33
C ALA A 13 -20.16 -8.26 9.86
N GLU A 14 -19.98 -9.41 10.51
CA GLU A 14 -19.80 -9.47 11.96
C GLU A 14 -18.52 -8.73 12.36
N ALA A 15 -17.41 -8.95 11.67
CA ALA A 15 -16.13 -8.29 11.95
C ALA A 15 -16.29 -6.77 12.01
N ARG A 16 -16.92 -6.18 10.98
CA ARG A 16 -17.16 -4.75 10.88
C ARG A 16 -18.08 -4.25 12.00
N GLU A 17 -19.12 -4.99 12.37
CA GLU A 17 -19.97 -4.59 13.50
C GLU A 17 -19.20 -4.59 14.83
N ARG A 18 -18.40 -5.63 15.09
CA ARG A 18 -17.53 -5.69 16.29
C ARG A 18 -16.50 -4.55 16.31
N LEU A 19 -15.93 -4.22 15.16
CA LEU A 19 -14.96 -3.13 15.04
C LEU A 19 -15.62 -1.77 15.26
N ARG A 20 -16.82 -1.51 14.72
CA ARG A 20 -17.58 -0.29 15.01
C ARG A 20 -17.95 -0.19 16.49
N GLN A 21 -18.32 -1.30 17.14
CA GLN A 21 -18.55 -1.33 18.59
C GLN A 21 -17.28 -0.99 19.37
N ALA A 22 -16.14 -1.55 18.97
CA ALA A 22 -14.85 -1.25 19.59
C ALA A 22 -14.45 0.22 19.41
N GLU A 23 -14.65 0.78 18.21
CA GLU A 23 -14.42 2.19 17.92
C GLU A 23 -15.26 3.09 18.84
N ARG A 24 -16.58 2.86 18.92
CA ARG A 24 -17.50 3.62 19.79
C ARG A 24 -17.07 3.55 21.26
N LYS A 25 -16.88 2.35 21.80
CA LYS A 25 -16.47 2.15 23.20
C LYS A 25 -15.12 2.79 23.50
N ALA A 26 -14.16 2.70 22.58
CA ALA A 26 -12.85 3.33 22.74
C ALA A 26 -12.95 4.85 22.76
N ARG A 27 -13.78 5.43 21.89
CA ARG A 27 -14.06 6.87 21.88
C ARG A 27 -14.69 7.32 23.19
N ASP A 28 -15.73 6.64 23.66
CA ASP A 28 -16.44 6.97 24.91
C ASP A 28 -15.51 6.89 26.13
N ALA A 29 -14.55 5.97 26.11
CA ALA A 29 -13.55 5.79 27.17
C ALA A 29 -12.29 6.66 27.02
N GLY A 30 -12.19 7.50 25.97
CA GLY A 30 -10.98 8.27 25.68
C GLY A 30 -9.75 7.43 25.30
N ALA A 31 -9.94 6.17 24.92
CA ALA A 31 -8.88 5.23 24.58
C ALA A 31 -8.40 5.41 23.12
N LEU A 32 -7.76 6.54 22.83
CA LEU A 32 -7.41 7.00 21.47
C LEU A 32 -6.66 5.96 20.62
N ASN A 33 -5.66 5.28 21.16
CA ASN A 33 -4.93 4.23 20.42
C ASN A 33 -5.85 3.07 19.98
N THR A 34 -6.84 2.73 20.82
CA THR A 34 -7.81 1.67 20.49
C THR A 34 -8.82 2.16 19.46
N GLU A 35 -9.25 3.42 19.53
CA GLU A 35 -10.12 4.05 18.53
C GLU A 35 -9.46 4.03 17.13
N ILE A 36 -8.21 4.47 17.04
CA ILE A 36 -7.45 4.52 15.78
C ILE A 36 -7.21 3.10 15.25
N ARG A 37 -6.84 2.15 16.12
CA ARG A 37 -6.69 0.74 15.74
C ARG A 37 -7.97 0.13 15.18
N ALA A 38 -9.12 0.38 15.83
CA ALA A 38 -10.40 -0.13 15.34
C ALA A 38 -10.74 0.45 13.96
N THR A 39 -10.46 1.74 13.75
CA THR A 39 -10.65 2.42 12.46
C THR A 39 -9.75 1.85 11.36
N TYR A 40 -8.49 1.53 11.67
CA TYR A 40 -7.59 0.85 10.74
C TYR A 40 -8.13 -0.50 10.27
N PHE A 41 -8.58 -1.35 11.21
CA PHE A 41 -9.13 -2.66 10.86
C PHE A 41 -10.48 -2.56 10.11
N LEU A 42 -11.27 -1.51 10.33
CA LEU A 42 -12.44 -1.24 9.49
C LEU A 42 -12.03 -0.94 8.05
N ALA A 43 -11.04 -0.05 7.85
CA ALA A 43 -10.53 0.25 6.52
C ALA A 43 -9.98 -1.02 5.84
N LEU A 44 -9.25 -1.86 6.59
CA LEU A 44 -8.72 -3.12 6.07
C LEU A 44 -9.82 -4.11 5.65
N SER A 45 -10.85 -4.30 6.47
CA SER A 45 -11.95 -5.23 6.12
C SER A 45 -12.73 -4.78 4.87
N HIS A 46 -12.82 -3.47 4.60
CA HIS A 46 -13.37 -2.96 3.33
C HIS A 46 -12.39 -3.15 2.16
N ASP A 47 -11.10 -2.87 2.36
CA ASP A 47 -10.02 -3.07 1.38
C ASP A 47 -9.95 -4.54 0.91
N ASP A 48 -9.99 -5.49 1.84
CA ASP A 48 -9.93 -6.93 1.58
C ASP A 48 -11.14 -7.44 0.77
N GLN A 49 -12.26 -6.73 0.78
CA GLN A 49 -13.45 -7.03 -0.04
C GLN A 49 -13.51 -6.22 -1.35
N GLY A 50 -12.49 -5.40 -1.65
CA GLY A 50 -12.48 -4.52 -2.82
C GLY A 50 -13.42 -3.31 -2.73
N GLU A 51 -13.95 -3.02 -1.54
CA GLU A 51 -14.84 -1.87 -1.26
C GLU A 51 -14.00 -0.60 -1.04
N PHE A 52 -13.27 -0.18 -2.08
CA PHE A 52 -12.20 0.82 -1.96
C PHE A 52 -12.69 2.21 -1.55
N ALA A 53 -13.90 2.61 -1.92
CA ALA A 53 -14.45 3.91 -1.56
C ALA A 53 -14.71 3.99 -0.03
N GLU A 54 -15.32 2.94 0.52
CA GLU A 54 -15.58 2.77 1.94
C GLU A 54 -14.27 2.63 2.73
N ALA A 55 -13.33 1.83 2.22
CA ALA A 55 -12.00 1.69 2.80
C ALA A 55 -11.29 3.05 2.88
N LEU A 56 -11.35 3.85 1.80
CA LEU A 56 -10.71 5.16 1.74
C LEU A 56 -11.37 6.15 2.70
N ALA A 57 -12.70 6.13 2.82
CA ALA A 57 -13.42 6.98 3.77
C ALA A 57 -13.00 6.66 5.22
N HIS A 58 -12.90 5.37 5.58
CA HIS A 58 -12.41 4.95 6.89
C HIS A 58 -10.94 5.33 7.12
N ALA A 59 -10.08 5.11 6.13
CA ALA A 59 -8.66 5.46 6.22
C ALA A 59 -8.47 6.98 6.41
N ALA A 60 -9.15 7.81 5.61
CA ALA A 60 -9.09 9.27 5.70
C ALA A 60 -9.59 9.78 7.05
N ARG A 61 -10.71 9.25 7.56
CA ARG A 61 -11.22 9.57 8.91
C ARG A 61 -10.21 9.19 10.00
N GLY A 62 -9.58 8.02 9.86
CA GLY A 62 -8.56 7.57 10.80
C GLY A 62 -7.31 8.44 10.78
N VAL A 63 -6.85 8.90 9.62
CA VAL A 63 -5.72 9.82 9.49
C VAL A 63 -6.04 11.17 10.15
N ALA A 64 -7.20 11.77 9.85
CA ALA A 64 -7.62 13.02 10.47
C ALA A 64 -7.71 12.88 12.00
N ARG A 65 -8.29 11.78 12.49
CA ARG A 65 -8.40 11.51 13.92
C ARG A 65 -7.04 11.33 14.59
N ALA A 66 -6.10 10.66 13.94
CA ALA A 66 -4.74 10.50 14.42
C ALA A 66 -4.00 11.85 14.49
N GLU A 67 -4.23 12.74 13.52
CA GLU A 67 -3.67 14.10 13.52
C GLU A 67 -4.23 14.95 14.67
N GLU A 68 -5.54 14.98 14.85
CA GLU A 68 -6.20 15.69 15.97
C GLU A 68 -5.70 15.20 17.35
N ALA A 69 -5.44 13.91 17.47
CA ALA A 69 -5.00 13.27 18.70
C ALA A 69 -3.48 13.36 18.95
N GLY A 70 -2.70 13.93 18.03
CA GLY A 70 -1.22 13.91 18.10
C GLY A 70 -0.61 12.51 17.93
N LEU A 71 -1.35 11.58 17.34
CA LEU A 71 -1.00 10.17 17.13
C LEU A 71 -0.66 9.84 15.65
N SER A 72 -0.40 10.84 14.81
CA SER A 72 -0.02 10.65 13.40
C SER A 72 1.14 9.68 13.19
N TRP A 73 2.07 9.66 14.15
CA TRP A 73 3.29 8.83 14.14
C TRP A 73 3.17 7.58 15.02
N SER A 74 1.99 7.30 15.56
CA SER A 74 1.71 6.00 16.18
C SER A 74 1.70 4.89 15.11
N VAL A 75 1.85 3.64 15.53
CA VAL A 75 1.79 2.48 14.62
C VAL A 75 0.56 2.54 13.72
N TYR A 76 -0.63 2.73 14.28
CA TYR A 76 -1.85 2.76 13.47
C TYR A 76 -2.07 4.08 12.72
N GLY A 77 -1.54 5.21 13.22
CA GLY A 77 -1.52 6.45 12.45
C GLY A 77 -0.72 6.31 11.15
N LEU A 78 0.42 5.64 11.22
CA LEU A 78 1.26 5.32 10.06
C LEU A 78 0.61 4.32 9.12
N GLU A 79 0.02 3.25 9.66
CA GLU A 79 -0.71 2.27 8.85
C GLU A 79 -1.87 2.93 8.08
N LEU A 80 -2.64 3.81 8.73
CA LEU A 80 -3.73 4.54 8.09
C LEU A 80 -3.23 5.47 6.98
N ARG A 81 -2.11 6.17 7.17
CA ARG A 81 -1.52 7.04 6.12
C ARG A 81 -1.06 6.23 4.91
N ALA A 82 -0.33 5.14 5.13
CA ALA A 82 0.11 4.27 4.04
C ALA A 82 -1.08 3.65 3.29
N ARG A 83 -2.10 3.17 4.03
CA ARG A 83 -3.34 2.63 3.46
C ARG A 83 -4.09 3.68 2.63
N GLN A 84 -4.30 4.87 3.18
CA GLN A 84 -4.95 5.97 2.47
C GLN A 84 -4.22 6.28 1.16
N LEU A 85 -2.89 6.36 1.19
CA LEU A 85 -2.10 6.65 0.00
C LEU A 85 -2.22 5.53 -1.06
N MET A 86 -2.19 4.26 -0.66
CA MET A 86 -2.40 3.14 -1.58
C MET A 86 -3.81 3.13 -2.18
N LEU A 87 -4.85 3.32 -1.36
CA LEU A 87 -6.24 3.36 -1.82
C LEU A 87 -6.48 4.51 -2.81
N ARG A 88 -5.87 5.68 -2.56
CA ARG A 88 -5.89 6.81 -3.49
C ARG A 88 -5.23 6.49 -4.83
N TYR A 89 -4.13 5.72 -4.83
CA TYR A 89 -3.52 5.24 -6.06
C TYR A 89 -4.47 4.33 -6.84
N LEU A 90 -5.04 3.32 -6.16
CA LEU A 90 -5.95 2.33 -6.75
C LEU A 90 -7.22 2.97 -7.31
N MET A 91 -7.74 4.00 -6.64
CA MET A 91 -8.95 4.71 -7.06
C MET A 91 -8.71 5.79 -8.13
N GLY A 92 -7.46 6.09 -8.48
CA GLY A 92 -7.13 7.17 -9.40
C GLY A 92 -7.30 8.58 -8.81
N ASP A 93 -7.55 8.72 -7.50
CA ASP A 93 -7.61 10.01 -6.78
C ASP A 93 -6.20 10.44 -6.36
N TRP A 94 -5.47 11.07 -7.28
CA TRP A 94 -4.05 11.37 -7.07
C TRP A 94 -3.82 12.67 -6.30
N PRO A 95 -3.30 12.63 -5.05
CA PRO A 95 -3.06 13.80 -4.22
C PRO A 95 -1.91 14.67 -4.73
N ASP A 96 -1.82 15.92 -4.29
CA ASP A 96 -0.62 16.73 -4.53
C ASP A 96 0.66 16.11 -3.89
N GLU A 97 1.80 16.71 -4.20
CA GLU A 97 3.14 16.24 -3.78
C GLU A 97 3.36 16.18 -2.26
N SER A 98 2.52 16.85 -1.46
CA SER A 98 2.65 16.82 0.01
C SER A 98 2.35 15.43 0.58
N ALA A 99 1.52 14.64 -0.09
CA ALA A 99 1.15 13.30 0.35
C ALA A 99 2.33 12.29 0.29
N GLY A 100 3.32 12.54 -0.56
CA GLY A 100 4.55 11.73 -0.65
C GLY A 100 5.58 12.02 0.43
N ARG A 101 5.35 13.01 1.32
CA ARG A 101 6.32 13.43 2.32
C ARG A 101 6.10 12.69 3.64
N ALA A 102 7.15 12.02 4.12
CA ALA A 102 7.23 11.64 5.53
C ALA A 102 7.50 12.90 6.38
N GLY A 103 6.94 12.94 7.59
CA GLY A 103 7.19 14.04 8.53
C GLY A 103 8.65 14.05 9.02
N ARG A 104 9.06 15.16 9.63
CA ARG A 104 10.38 15.26 10.27
C ARG A 104 10.43 14.32 11.49
N GLY A 105 11.55 13.61 11.66
CA GLY A 105 11.78 12.72 12.82
C GLY A 105 11.19 11.31 12.70
N VAL A 106 10.67 10.94 11.54
CA VAL A 106 10.12 9.60 11.26
C VAL A 106 11.26 8.60 11.01
N SER A 107 11.09 7.34 11.41
CA SER A 107 12.07 6.29 11.15
C SER A 107 12.28 6.07 9.64
N SER A 108 13.47 5.62 9.27
CA SER A 108 13.84 5.38 7.87
C SER A 108 12.91 4.37 7.19
N ALA A 109 12.50 3.31 7.89
CA ALA A 109 11.60 2.28 7.34
C ALA A 109 10.20 2.82 7.01
N VAL A 110 9.65 3.68 7.88
CA VAL A 110 8.32 4.28 7.67
C VAL A 110 8.38 5.29 6.53
N ALA A 111 9.43 6.12 6.48
CA ALA A 111 9.66 7.02 5.36
C ALA A 111 9.83 6.23 4.04
N ALA A 112 10.55 5.11 4.07
CA ALA A 112 10.73 4.24 2.92
C ALA A 112 9.41 3.68 2.39
N ARG A 113 8.48 3.26 3.27
CA ARG A 113 7.14 2.79 2.87
C ARG A 113 6.31 3.86 2.16
N ILE A 114 6.23 5.07 2.72
CA ILE A 114 5.49 6.18 2.08
C ILE A 114 6.11 6.51 0.72
N LEU A 115 7.45 6.59 0.65
CA LEU A 115 8.16 6.83 -0.62
C LEU A 115 7.94 5.68 -1.62
N ALA A 116 7.96 4.43 -1.19
CA ALA A 116 7.72 3.29 -2.05
C ALA A 116 6.32 3.36 -2.69
N ILE A 117 5.28 3.69 -1.91
CA ILE A 117 3.93 3.91 -2.45
C ILE A 117 3.92 5.14 -3.37
N TRP A 118 4.60 6.22 -3.00
CA TRP A 118 4.71 7.43 -3.81
C TRP A 118 5.30 7.18 -5.21
N SER A 119 6.21 6.21 -5.34
CA SER A 119 6.81 5.87 -6.63
C SER A 119 5.78 5.44 -7.68
N LEU A 120 4.67 4.81 -7.27
CA LEU A 120 3.57 4.45 -8.15
C LEU A 120 2.92 5.70 -8.77
N PHE A 121 2.70 6.76 -7.98
CA PHE A 121 2.17 8.03 -8.48
C PHE A 121 3.13 8.73 -9.44
N LEU A 122 4.44 8.69 -9.16
CA LEU A 122 5.44 9.28 -10.06
C LEU A 122 5.42 8.62 -11.44
N VAL A 123 5.35 7.28 -11.49
CA VAL A 123 5.24 6.55 -12.76
C VAL A 123 3.93 6.89 -13.46
N ALA A 124 2.81 6.84 -12.75
CA ALA A 124 1.51 7.11 -13.32
C ALA A 124 1.35 8.56 -13.84
N ARG A 125 2.11 9.51 -13.28
CA ARG A 125 2.21 10.92 -13.74
C ARG A 125 3.22 11.14 -14.86
N GLY A 126 3.94 10.12 -15.33
CA GLY A 126 4.99 10.26 -16.33
C GLY A 126 6.29 10.89 -15.80
N ARG A 127 6.46 11.02 -14.47
CA ARG A 127 7.66 11.60 -13.83
C ARG A 127 8.75 10.55 -13.68
N PHE A 128 9.17 9.97 -14.81
CA PHE A 128 10.00 8.77 -14.86
C PHE A 128 11.40 8.95 -14.25
N ASP A 129 12.04 10.11 -14.40
CA ASP A 129 13.37 10.34 -13.83
C ASP A 129 13.35 10.39 -12.31
N GLU A 130 12.27 10.90 -11.73
CA GLU A 130 12.08 10.94 -10.29
C GLU A 130 11.71 9.57 -9.74
N ALA A 131 10.83 8.85 -10.45
CA ALA A 131 10.51 7.46 -10.14
C ALA A 131 11.78 6.59 -10.16
N ALA A 132 12.65 6.75 -11.18
CA ALA A 132 13.88 5.98 -11.31
C ALA A 132 14.82 6.17 -10.11
N LYS A 133 15.02 7.43 -9.66
CA LYS A 133 15.82 7.75 -8.47
C LYS A 133 15.26 7.09 -7.22
N LEU A 134 13.94 7.15 -7.05
CA LEU A 134 13.27 6.55 -5.88
C LEU A 134 13.40 5.02 -5.92
N VAL A 135 13.09 4.39 -7.03
CA VAL A 135 13.13 2.92 -7.20
C VAL A 135 14.52 2.36 -6.90
N ALA A 136 15.58 3.02 -7.37
CA ALA A 136 16.96 2.55 -7.18
C ALA A 136 17.39 2.45 -5.70
N GLY A 137 16.87 3.32 -4.83
CA GLY A 137 17.32 3.42 -3.43
C GLY A 137 16.64 2.45 -2.44
N GLN A 138 15.63 1.70 -2.87
CA GLN A 138 14.71 1.03 -1.93
C GLN A 138 15.02 -0.45 -1.66
N ARG A 139 15.91 -1.10 -2.42
CA ARG A 139 16.18 -2.54 -2.28
C ARG A 139 16.60 -2.94 -0.86
N GLN A 140 17.36 -2.08 -0.19
CA GLN A 140 17.81 -2.27 1.20
C GLN A 140 16.67 -2.33 2.24
N HIS A 141 15.47 -1.84 1.89
CA HIS A 141 14.33 -1.78 2.80
C HIS A 141 13.29 -2.87 2.54
N TRP A 142 13.53 -3.81 1.61
CA TRP A 142 12.55 -4.82 1.21
C TRP A 142 12.10 -5.74 2.35
N THR A 143 12.97 -6.01 3.32
CA THR A 143 12.65 -6.86 4.47
C THR A 143 12.03 -6.11 5.64
N ALA A 144 11.95 -4.79 5.57
CA ALA A 144 11.42 -3.97 6.68
C ALA A 144 9.87 -3.96 6.70
N ASP A 145 9.25 -4.01 5.52
CA ASP A 145 7.79 -4.00 5.36
C ASP A 145 7.43 -4.55 3.98
N MET A 146 6.48 -5.48 3.91
CA MET A 146 6.09 -6.15 2.67
C MET A 146 5.47 -5.20 1.62
N GLN A 147 4.90 -4.06 2.02
CA GLN A 147 4.38 -3.07 1.08
C GLN A 147 5.49 -2.36 0.30
N ILE A 148 6.70 -2.26 0.86
CA ILE A 148 7.83 -1.62 0.19
C ILE A 148 8.18 -2.33 -1.13
N PRO A 149 8.54 -3.63 -1.15
CA PRO A 149 8.88 -4.35 -2.37
C PRO A 149 7.69 -4.43 -3.34
N LEU A 150 6.46 -4.56 -2.84
CA LEU A 150 5.27 -4.61 -3.70
C LEU A 150 5.04 -3.28 -4.43
N ALA A 151 5.12 -2.15 -3.72
CA ALA A 151 4.92 -0.84 -4.31
C ALA A 151 6.08 -0.43 -5.22
N VAL A 152 7.32 -0.50 -4.73
CA VAL A 152 8.49 -0.06 -5.51
C VAL A 152 8.82 -1.02 -6.65
N GLY A 153 8.57 -2.32 -6.46
CA GLY A 153 8.76 -3.33 -7.49
C GLY A 153 7.73 -3.17 -8.60
N GLY A 154 6.45 -2.99 -8.25
CA GLY A 154 5.40 -2.64 -9.22
C GLY A 154 5.74 -1.38 -10.01
N ALA A 155 6.08 -0.28 -9.32
CA ALA A 155 6.52 0.96 -9.95
C ALA A 155 7.74 0.76 -10.86
N GLY A 156 8.71 -0.06 -10.45
CA GLY A 156 9.90 -0.36 -11.25
C GLY A 156 9.58 -1.14 -12.54
N ILE A 157 8.62 -2.07 -12.49
CA ILE A 157 8.17 -2.81 -13.68
C ILE A 157 7.43 -1.87 -14.64
N GLU A 158 6.49 -1.08 -14.12
CA GLU A 158 5.72 -0.12 -14.92
C GLU A 158 6.61 0.98 -15.51
N LEU A 159 7.59 1.49 -14.75
CA LEU A 159 8.57 2.45 -15.22
C LEU A 159 9.34 1.94 -16.45
N ALA A 160 9.87 0.72 -16.37
CA ALA A 160 10.58 0.10 -17.48
C ALA A 160 9.63 -0.12 -18.68
N TYR A 161 8.39 -0.57 -18.40
CA TYR A 161 7.38 -0.75 -19.44
C TYR A 161 7.10 0.54 -20.21
N TRP A 162 6.82 1.64 -19.50
CA TRP A 162 6.49 2.93 -20.11
C TRP A 162 7.66 3.60 -20.83
N ARG A 163 8.91 3.22 -20.51
CA ARG A 163 10.12 3.65 -21.24
C ARG A 163 10.42 2.83 -22.50
N GLY A 164 9.63 1.80 -22.80
CA GLY A 164 9.92 0.87 -23.90
C GLY A 164 10.97 -0.21 -23.55
N GLU A 165 11.42 -0.25 -22.30
CA GLU A 165 12.43 -1.20 -21.80
C GLU A 165 11.75 -2.54 -21.44
N HIS A 166 10.98 -3.12 -22.36
CA HIS A 166 10.07 -4.23 -22.06
C HIS A 166 10.78 -5.49 -21.54
N ALA A 167 11.99 -5.78 -22.01
CA ALA A 167 12.81 -6.88 -21.49
C ALA A 167 13.23 -6.66 -20.02
N GLU A 168 13.56 -5.42 -19.65
CA GLU A 168 13.88 -5.06 -18.27
C GLU A 168 12.63 -5.14 -17.38
N ALA A 169 11.47 -4.74 -17.88
CA ALA A 169 10.20 -4.88 -17.17
C ALA A 169 9.88 -6.35 -16.85
N VAL A 170 10.08 -7.27 -17.81
CA VAL A 170 9.94 -8.72 -17.58
C VAL A 170 10.93 -9.21 -16.51
N ARG A 171 12.22 -8.87 -16.65
CA ARG A 171 13.26 -9.27 -15.70
C ARG A 171 12.97 -8.80 -14.27
N ARG A 172 12.43 -7.59 -14.12
CA ARG A 172 12.01 -7.04 -12.81
C ARG A 172 10.82 -7.78 -12.21
N ALA A 173 9.84 -8.16 -13.05
CA ALA A 173 8.71 -8.95 -12.61
C ALA A 173 9.17 -10.34 -12.12
N GLU A 174 10.06 -11.00 -12.85
CA GLU A 174 10.63 -12.29 -12.47
C GLU A 174 11.43 -12.21 -11.16
N ASP A 175 12.28 -11.19 -10.97
CA ASP A 175 13.03 -11.00 -9.72
C ASP A 175 12.09 -10.81 -8.53
N LEU A 176 11.03 -10.01 -8.68
CA LEU A 176 10.06 -9.78 -7.62
C LEU A 176 9.23 -11.04 -7.33
N ILE A 177 8.77 -11.77 -8.35
CA ILE A 177 8.08 -13.06 -8.16
C ILE A 177 9.00 -14.04 -7.44
N GLY A 178 10.25 -14.18 -7.89
CA GLY A 178 11.23 -15.05 -7.24
C GLY A 178 11.52 -14.65 -5.80
N TRP A 179 11.46 -13.36 -5.46
CA TRP A 179 11.55 -12.88 -4.08
C TRP A 179 10.31 -13.25 -3.24
N LEU A 180 9.11 -13.07 -3.78
CA LEU A 180 7.86 -13.43 -3.10
C LEU A 180 7.77 -14.94 -2.83
N GLU A 181 8.14 -15.78 -3.80
CA GLU A 181 8.14 -17.24 -3.66
C GLU A 181 9.09 -17.74 -2.55
N ARG A 182 10.18 -17.00 -2.26
CA ARG A 182 11.07 -17.34 -1.14
C ARG A 182 10.49 -16.98 0.23
N ILE A 183 9.51 -16.08 0.28
CA ILE A 183 8.85 -15.68 1.52
C ILE A 183 7.72 -16.64 1.82
N GLU A 184 6.80 -16.78 0.86
CA GLU A 184 5.65 -17.67 0.96
C GLU A 184 5.23 -18.08 -0.45
N PRO A 185 5.35 -19.36 -0.80
CA PRO A 185 4.92 -19.85 -2.11
C PRO A 185 3.44 -19.59 -2.37
N GLY A 186 3.09 -19.11 -3.57
CA GLY A 186 1.71 -18.89 -3.97
C GLY A 186 1.04 -17.67 -3.33
N LEU A 187 1.82 -16.75 -2.75
CA LEU A 187 1.30 -15.55 -2.14
C LEU A 187 0.56 -14.66 -3.17
N LEU A 188 -0.68 -14.29 -2.86
CA LEU A 188 -1.60 -13.64 -3.82
C LEU A 188 -1.06 -12.33 -4.42
N ALA A 189 -0.18 -11.62 -3.72
CA ALA A 189 0.46 -10.41 -4.26
C ALA A 189 1.25 -10.70 -5.55
N GLY A 190 1.71 -11.94 -5.76
CA GLY A 190 2.37 -12.39 -6.98
C GLY A 190 1.47 -12.28 -8.22
N ILE A 191 0.14 -12.36 -8.09
CA ILE A 191 -0.79 -12.23 -9.21
C ILE A 191 -0.67 -10.85 -9.84
N ARG A 192 -0.62 -9.78 -9.03
CA ARG A 192 -0.44 -8.40 -9.52
C ARG A 192 0.88 -8.26 -10.26
N VAL A 193 1.96 -8.80 -9.71
CA VAL A 193 3.30 -8.73 -10.31
C VAL A 193 3.35 -9.49 -11.64
N ALA A 194 2.75 -10.68 -11.67
CA ALA A 194 2.64 -11.50 -12.87
C ALA A 194 1.82 -10.80 -13.97
N ALA A 195 0.72 -10.12 -13.63
CA ALA A 195 -0.08 -9.36 -14.59
C ALA A 195 0.73 -8.24 -15.26
N LEU A 196 1.55 -7.52 -14.49
CA LEU A 196 2.49 -6.52 -15.04
C LEU A 196 3.54 -7.17 -15.93
N GLY A 197 4.13 -8.29 -15.48
CA GLY A 197 5.13 -9.05 -16.24
C GLY A 197 4.60 -9.59 -17.57
N VAL A 198 3.40 -10.17 -17.59
CA VAL A 198 2.75 -10.67 -18.81
C VAL A 198 2.47 -9.53 -19.78
N SER A 199 2.03 -8.37 -19.29
CA SER A 199 1.83 -7.18 -20.12
C SER A 199 3.15 -6.73 -20.78
N ALA A 200 4.25 -6.73 -20.02
CA ALA A 200 5.58 -6.44 -20.54
C ALA A 200 6.07 -7.48 -21.56
N ALA A 201 5.86 -8.77 -21.31
CA ALA A 201 6.23 -9.85 -22.22
C ALA A 201 5.46 -9.75 -23.55
N ALA A 202 4.17 -9.39 -23.49
CA ALA A 202 3.35 -9.16 -24.68
C ALA A 202 3.88 -7.99 -25.53
N ALA A 203 4.25 -6.87 -24.88
CA ALA A 203 4.84 -5.73 -25.57
C ALA A 203 6.22 -6.06 -26.18
N LEU A 204 7.06 -6.80 -25.45
CA LEU A 204 8.34 -7.28 -25.96
C LEU A 204 8.16 -8.15 -27.21
N ALA A 205 7.25 -9.14 -27.16
CA ALA A 205 6.96 -9.99 -28.30
C ALA A 205 6.38 -9.23 -29.50
N ALA A 206 5.59 -8.17 -29.25
CA ALA A 206 5.08 -7.31 -30.30
C ALA A 206 6.19 -6.49 -30.99
N SER A 207 7.19 -6.03 -30.24
CA SER A 207 8.32 -5.25 -30.78
C SER A 207 9.32 -6.04 -31.63
N ALA A 208 9.25 -7.38 -31.56
CA ALA A 208 10.12 -8.29 -32.31
C ALA A 208 9.55 -8.70 -33.69
N ARG A 209 8.35 -8.22 -34.04
CA ARG A 209 7.69 -8.44 -35.34
C ARG A 209 7.98 -7.29 -36.29
#